data_AF-A0A2E7QE66-F1
#
_entry.id   AF-A0A2E7QE66-F1
#
_cell.length_a   1.000
_cell.length_b   1.000
_cell.length_c   1.000
_cell.angle_alpha   90.00
_cell.angle_beta   90.00
_cell.angle_gamma   90.00
#
_symmetry.space_group_name_H-M   'P 1'
#
loop_
_entity.id
_entity.type
_entity.pdbx_description
1 polymer ?
#
loop_
_entity_poly.entity_id
_entity_poly.type
_entity_poly.pdbx_seq_one_letter_code
_entity_poly.pdbx_strand_id
1 'polypeptide(L)'
;MRETRADNLALNDFVFCNPNGKKIGDFREGFNTVLKEASSYMPKNGGTLDCEFDTAGVKFTPHYCRHTYITLQLRYRRHSDIYAIAENCATSISMIEQYYSDARREDFVDKLI
;
A
#
# COMPACT_ATOMS: atom_id res chain seq x y z
N MET A 1 31.53 10.74 20.28
CA MET A 1 30.33 9.99 20.70
C MET A 1 29.25 10.33 19.68
N ARG A 2 28.77 9.38 18.87
CA ARG A 2 27.61 9.63 18.01
C ARG A 2 26.38 9.44 18.90
N GLU A 3 25.71 10.52 19.25
CA GLU A 3 24.41 10.45 19.93
C GLU A 3 23.49 9.54 19.11
N THR A 4 22.94 8.53 19.75
CA THR A 4 21.97 7.66 19.12
C THR A 4 20.68 8.44 18.98
N ARG A 5 20.02 8.38 17.81
CA ARG A 5 18.78 9.11 17.50
C ARG A 5 17.62 8.90 18.50
N ALA A 6 17.74 7.95 19.42
CA ALA A 6 16.77 7.65 20.46
C ALA A 6 16.82 8.63 21.64
N ASP A 7 17.88 9.42 21.77
CA ASP A 7 18.14 10.22 22.99
C ASP A 7 17.25 11.48 23.07
N ASN A 8 16.47 11.79 22.02
CA ASN A 8 15.62 12.98 21.89
C ASN A 8 14.15 12.69 21.53
N LEU A 9 13.66 11.46 21.71
CA LEU A 9 12.28 11.09 21.38
C LEU A 9 11.43 10.94 22.65
N ALA A 10 10.38 11.75 22.78
CA ALA A 10 9.38 11.58 23.82
C ALA A 10 8.39 10.47 23.44
N LEU A 11 7.75 9.83 24.43
CA LEU A 11 6.75 8.78 24.22
C LEU A 11 5.59 9.22 23.31
N ASN A 12 5.29 10.53 23.29
CA ASN A 12 4.20 11.12 22.52
C ASN A 12 4.65 11.71 21.18
N ASP A 13 5.91 11.53 20.78
CA ASP A 13 6.39 12.01 19.50
C ASP A 13 5.76 11.22 18.36
N PHE A 14 5.32 11.95 17.34
CA PHE A 14 4.72 11.33 16.17
C PHE A 14 5.81 10.79 15.25
N VAL A 15 5.67 9.53 14.83
CA VAL A 15 6.52 8.93 13.77
C VAL A 15 6.37 9.71 12.45
N PHE A 16 5.14 10.16 12.16
CA PHE A 16 4.83 11.03 11.02
C PHE A 16 4.18 12.31 11.50
N CYS A 17 4.76 13.44 11.12
CA CYS A 17 4.24 14.77 11.42
C CYS A 17 4.22 15.63 10.15
N ASN A 18 3.44 16.71 10.19
CA ASN A 18 3.52 17.73 9.16
C ASN A 18 4.87 18.50 9.27
N PRO A 19 5.21 19.36 8.30
CA PRO A 19 6.46 20.12 8.34
C PRO A 19 6.65 21.02 9.58
N ASN A 20 5.57 21.28 10.33
CA ASN A 20 5.59 22.06 11.57
C ASN A 20 5.68 21.17 12.83
N GLY A 21 5.95 19.87 12.68
CA GLY A 21 6.05 18.92 13.80
C GLY A 21 4.71 18.53 14.43
N LYS A 22 3.57 18.92 13.84
CA LYS A 22 2.23 18.58 14.38
C LYS A 22 1.72 17.26 13.82
N LYS A 23 0.82 16.62 14.57
CA LYS A 23 0.09 15.42 14.14
C LYS A 23 -0.55 15.63 12.76
N ILE A 24 -0.38 14.66 11.88
CA ILE A 24 -1.11 14.59 10.62
C ILE A 24 -2.54 14.12 10.91
N GLY A 25 -3.54 14.90 10.49
CA GLY A 25 -4.96 14.54 10.66
C GLY A 25 -5.43 13.49 9.66
N ASP A 26 -4.99 13.62 8.40
CA ASP A 26 -5.37 12.76 7.28
C ASP A 26 -4.28 12.78 6.20
N PHE A 27 -4.14 11.68 5.46
CA PHE A 27 -3.20 11.52 4.35
C PHE A 27 -3.85 11.67 2.97
N ARG A 28 -5.20 11.76 2.86
CA ARG A 28 -5.92 11.77 1.57
C ARG A 28 -5.44 12.86 0.60
N GLU A 29 -5.27 14.09 1.08
CA GLU A 29 -4.85 15.21 0.23
C GLU A 29 -3.43 15.04 -0.27
N GLY A 30 -2.48 14.75 0.63
CA GLY A 30 -1.09 14.49 0.25
C GLY A 30 -0.95 13.30 -0.70
N PHE A 31 -1.72 12.23 -0.46
CA PHE A 31 -1.75 11.07 -1.35
C PHE A 31 -2.28 11.44 -2.74
N ASN A 32 -3.37 12.20 -2.83
CA ASN A 32 -3.92 12.64 -4.10
C ASN A 32 -2.92 13.52 -4.89
N THR A 33 -2.21 14.42 -4.21
CA THR A 33 -1.17 15.24 -4.83
C THR A 33 -0.07 14.37 -5.44
N VAL A 34 0.40 13.35 -4.72
CA VAL A 34 1.41 12.42 -5.23
C VAL A 34 0.92 11.66 -6.46
N LEU A 35 -0.33 11.20 -6.47
CA LEU A 35 -0.89 10.50 -7.63
C LEU A 35 -1.01 11.41 -8.85
N LYS A 36 -1.48 12.65 -8.67
CA LYS A 36 -1.57 13.64 -9.75
C LYS A 36 -0.21 13.93 -10.37
N GLU A 37 0.81 14.13 -9.53
CA GLU A 37 2.19 14.30 -9.99
C GLU A 37 2.65 13.06 -10.76
N ALA A 38 2.45 11.86 -10.22
CA ALA A 38 2.83 10.61 -10.88
C ALA A 38 2.19 10.44 -12.27
N SER A 39 0.91 10.83 -12.43
CA SER A 39 0.22 10.82 -13.73
C SER A 39 0.95 11.68 -14.77
N SER A 40 1.55 12.81 -14.35
CA SER A 40 2.28 13.69 -15.26
C SER A 40 3.63 13.11 -15.72
N TYR A 41 4.24 12.22 -14.94
CA TYR A 41 5.56 11.61 -15.24
C TYR A 41 5.48 10.25 -15.96
N MET A 42 4.30 9.62 -16.05
CA MET A 42 4.13 8.28 -16.60
C MET A 42 3.49 8.31 -18.01
N PRO A 43 4.29 8.39 -19.09
CA PRO A 43 3.76 8.22 -20.44
C PRO A 43 3.45 6.74 -20.72
N LYS A 44 2.26 6.45 -21.23
CA LYS A 44 1.83 5.13 -21.69
C LYS A 44 1.91 5.10 -23.22
N ASN A 45 2.98 4.56 -23.80
CA ASN A 45 3.14 4.31 -25.25
C ASN A 45 2.46 5.38 -26.16
N GLY A 46 2.71 6.67 -25.90
CA GLY A 46 2.11 7.78 -26.65
C GLY A 46 0.91 8.51 -26.02
N GLY A 47 0.50 8.17 -24.79
CA GLY A 47 -0.53 8.88 -24.00
C GLY A 47 -0.14 9.07 -22.53
N THR A 48 -1.02 9.65 -21.72
CA THR A 48 -0.82 9.87 -20.27
C THR A 48 -1.45 8.73 -19.46
N LEU A 49 -0.73 8.16 -18.50
CA LEU A 49 -1.30 7.20 -17.55
C LEU A 49 -1.96 7.97 -16.39
N ASP A 50 -3.24 7.70 -16.15
CA ASP A 50 -3.92 8.22 -14.96
C ASP A 50 -3.60 7.33 -13.75
N CYS A 51 -2.95 7.92 -12.76
CA CYS A 51 -2.64 7.28 -11.48
C CYS A 51 -3.64 7.66 -10.38
N GLU A 52 -4.59 8.57 -10.63
CA GLU A 52 -5.58 9.02 -9.64
C GLU A 52 -6.82 8.12 -9.59
N PHE A 53 -7.15 7.47 -10.71
CA PHE A 53 -8.36 6.65 -10.85
C PHE A 53 -8.07 5.24 -11.38
N ASP A 54 -8.88 4.28 -10.97
CA ASP A 54 -8.86 2.94 -11.53
C ASP A 54 -9.58 2.87 -12.90
N THR A 55 -9.63 1.68 -13.50
CA THR A 55 -10.28 1.45 -14.80
C THR A 55 -11.81 1.65 -14.77
N ALA A 56 -12.43 1.68 -13.60
CA ALA A 56 -13.85 1.96 -13.41
C ALA A 56 -14.11 3.44 -13.04
N GLY A 57 -13.07 4.28 -13.00
CA GLY A 57 -13.16 5.68 -12.62
C GLY A 57 -13.29 5.91 -11.12
N VAL A 58 -12.95 4.90 -10.29
CA VAL A 58 -12.94 5.05 -8.83
C VAL A 58 -11.62 5.66 -8.40
N LYS A 59 -11.71 6.70 -7.57
CA LYS A 59 -10.54 7.43 -7.08
C LYS A 59 -9.74 6.58 -6.09
N PHE A 60 -8.42 6.55 -6.27
CA PHE A 60 -7.53 5.90 -5.32
C PHE A 60 -7.42 6.69 -4.02
N THR A 61 -7.32 5.95 -2.93
CA THR A 61 -7.16 6.44 -1.55
C THR A 61 -6.01 5.69 -0.88
N PRO A 62 -5.47 6.17 0.26
CA PRO A 62 -4.41 5.45 0.97
C PRO A 62 -4.74 4.00 1.32
N HIS A 63 -6.04 3.66 1.47
CA HIS A 63 -6.45 2.27 1.70
C HIS A 63 -6.06 1.35 0.55
N TYR A 64 -5.98 1.83 -0.69
CA TYR A 64 -5.56 1.01 -1.82
C TYR A 64 -4.11 0.54 -1.70
N CYS A 65 -3.25 1.24 -0.96
CA CYS A 65 -1.91 0.71 -0.64
C CYS A 65 -1.98 -0.62 0.11
N ARG A 66 -2.95 -0.78 1.02
CA ARG A 66 -3.23 -2.06 1.69
C ARG A 66 -3.77 -3.10 0.72
N HIS A 67 -4.66 -2.72 -0.21
CA HIS A 67 -5.12 -3.64 -1.27
C HIS A 67 -3.95 -4.14 -2.10
N THR A 68 -3.12 -3.22 -2.62
CA THR A 68 -1.92 -3.54 -3.40
C THR A 68 -0.99 -4.44 -2.60
N TYR A 69 -0.69 -4.12 -1.34
CA TYR A 69 0.16 -4.95 -0.49
C TYR A 69 -0.36 -6.39 -0.38
N ILE A 70 -1.65 -6.58 -0.04
CA ILE A 70 -2.25 -7.91 0.10
C ILE A 70 -2.16 -8.68 -1.23
N THR A 71 -2.55 -8.05 -2.34
CA THR A 71 -2.49 -8.66 -3.68
C THR A 71 -1.06 -9.08 -4.04
N LEU A 72 -0.07 -8.23 -3.78
CA LEU A 72 1.33 -8.54 -4.07
C LEU A 72 1.86 -9.70 -3.21
N GLN A 73 1.50 -9.74 -1.92
CA GLN A 73 1.88 -10.82 -1.01
C GLN A 73 1.26 -12.16 -1.46
N LEU A 74 -0.02 -12.16 -1.83
CA LEU A 74 -0.69 -13.38 -2.28
C LEU A 74 -0.12 -13.89 -3.59
N ARG A 75 0.16 -12.99 -4.54
CA ARG A 75 0.55 -13.34 -5.91
C ARG A 75 2.02 -13.75 -6.05
N TYR A 76 2.93 -12.98 -5.46
CA TYR A 76 4.37 -13.09 -5.75
C TYR A 76 5.20 -13.70 -4.61
N ARG A 77 4.70 -13.71 -3.38
CA ARG A 77 5.46 -14.28 -2.26
C ARG A 77 5.35 -15.81 -2.27
N ARG A 78 6.48 -16.48 -2.48
CA ARG A 78 6.60 -17.93 -2.29
C ARG A 78 6.27 -18.26 -0.84
N HIS A 79 5.36 -19.20 -0.62
CA HIS A 79 4.87 -19.59 0.71
C HIS A 79 4.21 -18.43 1.50
N SER A 80 3.27 -17.72 0.87
CA SER A 80 2.45 -16.73 1.56
C SER A 80 1.64 -17.36 2.70
N ASP A 81 1.89 -16.88 3.92
CA ASP A 81 1.09 -17.20 5.11
C ASP A 81 -0.07 -16.21 5.22
N ILE A 82 -1.28 -16.71 4.95
CA ILE A 82 -2.50 -15.90 4.95
C ILE A 82 -2.84 -15.37 6.35
N TYR A 83 -2.47 -16.08 7.42
CA TYR A 83 -2.70 -15.65 8.80
C TYR A 83 -1.81 -14.47 9.14
N ALA A 84 -0.53 -14.54 8.78
CA ALA A 84 0.40 -13.43 8.95
C ALA A 84 -0.02 -12.20 8.14
N ILE A 85 -0.52 -12.37 6.91
CA ILE A 85 -1.05 -11.26 6.10
C ILE A 85 -2.27 -10.63 6.79
N ALA A 86 -3.19 -11.47 7.29
CA ALA A 86 -4.40 -11.03 7.97
C ALA A 86 -4.08 -10.21 9.24
N GLU A 87 -3.15 -10.70 10.06
CA GLU A 87 -2.67 -10.02 11.28
C GLU A 87 -2.01 -8.69 10.95
N ASN A 88 -1.06 -8.66 10.02
CA ASN A 88 -0.34 -7.44 9.63
C ASN A 88 -1.27 -6.38 9.04
N CYS A 89 -2.33 -6.80 8.36
CA CYS A 89 -3.30 -5.87 7.78
C CYS A 89 -4.46 -5.57 8.72
N ALA A 90 -4.56 -6.17 9.91
CA ALA A 90 -5.74 -6.07 10.77
C ALA A 90 -7.04 -6.36 9.99
N THR A 91 -7.12 -7.54 9.38
CA THR A 91 -8.28 -8.01 8.60
C THR A 91 -8.61 -9.45 8.94
N SER A 92 -9.84 -9.90 8.64
CA SER A 92 -10.16 -11.32 8.72
C SER A 92 -9.73 -12.06 7.46
N ILE A 93 -9.53 -13.38 7.60
CA ILE A 93 -9.27 -14.28 6.46
C ILE A 93 -10.46 -14.25 5.48
N SER A 94 -11.69 -14.23 6.00
CA SER A 94 -12.90 -14.14 5.17
C SER A 94 -12.91 -12.91 4.26
N MET A 95 -12.42 -11.77 4.75
CA MET A 95 -12.26 -10.57 3.91
C MET A 95 -11.18 -10.78 2.85
N ILE A 96 -10.09 -11.49 3.18
CA ILE A 96 -9.05 -11.80 2.19
C ILE A 96 -9.62 -12.71 1.08
N GLU A 97 -10.36 -13.75 1.45
CA GLU A 97 -10.99 -14.67 0.52
C GLU A 97 -12.02 -13.96 -0.39
N GLN A 98 -12.84 -13.09 0.19
CA GLN A 98 -13.89 -12.37 -0.54
C GLN A 98 -13.32 -11.39 -1.57
N TYR A 99 -12.26 -10.66 -1.22
CA TYR A 99 -11.80 -9.52 -2.02
C TYR A 99 -10.53 -9.78 -2.84
N TYR A 100 -9.82 -10.89 -2.62
CA TYR A 100 -8.51 -11.15 -3.25
C TYR A 100 -8.34 -12.60 -3.75
N SER A 101 -9.40 -13.40 -3.78
CA SER A 101 -9.34 -14.79 -4.28
C SER A 101 -9.00 -14.88 -5.78
N ASP A 102 -9.17 -13.79 -6.52
CA ASP A 102 -8.79 -13.63 -7.92
C ASP A 102 -7.27 -13.45 -8.11
N ALA A 103 -6.53 -13.11 -7.05
CA ALA A 103 -5.07 -12.99 -7.07
C ALA A 103 -4.41 -14.37 -7.21
N ARG A 104 -4.37 -14.89 -8.44
CA ARG A 104 -3.73 -16.16 -8.77
C ARG A 104 -2.24 -16.10 -8.45
N ARG A 105 -1.76 -17.09 -7.71
CA ARG A 105 -0.33 -17.22 -7.42
C ARG A 105 0.43 -17.65 -8.66
N GLU A 106 1.61 -17.07 -8.87
CA GLU A 106 2.45 -17.44 -10.01
C GLU A 106 3.09 -18.82 -9.83
N ASP A 107 3.31 -19.25 -8.58
CA ASP A 107 3.81 -20.58 -8.23
C ASP A 107 2.76 -21.71 -8.38
N PHE A 108 1.52 -21.38 -8.73
CA PHE A 108 0.49 -22.38 -8.96
C PHE A 108 0.72 -23.16 -10.26
N VAL A 109 1.39 -22.53 -11.24
CA VAL A 109 1.78 -23.18 -12.50
C VAL A 109 2.77 -24.32 -12.23
N ASP A 110 3.70 -24.12 -11.30
CA ASP A 110 4.69 -25.14 -10.90
C ASP A 110 4.06 -26.37 -10.21
N LYS A 111 2.81 -26.27 -9.72
CA LYS A 111 2.09 -27.39 -9.09
C LYS A 111 1.22 -28.21 -10.05
N LEU A 112 1.04 -27.74 -11.29
CA LEU A 112 0.23 -28.39 -12.32
C LEU A 112 1.05 -29.30 -13.25
N ILE A 113 2.34 -29.44 -12.97
CA ILE A 113 3.33 -30.24 -13.71
C ILE A 113 3.92 -31.29 -12.76
#